data_AF-A0A1W9TC78-F1
#
_entry.id   AF-A0A1W9TC78-F1
#
_cell.length_a   1.000
_cell.length_b   1.000
_cell.length_c   1.000
_cell.angle_alpha   90.00
_cell.angle_beta   90.00
_cell.angle_gamma   90.00
#
_symmetry.space_group_name_H-M   'P 1'
#
loop_
_entity.id
_entity.type
_entity.pdbx_description
1 polymer ?
#
loop_
_entity_poly.entity_id
_entity_poly.type
_entity_poly.pdbx_seq_one_letter_code
_entity_poly.pdbx_strand_id
1 'polypeptide(L)'
;MNETILVVDDEFSIRDIMQSFLSRNGFRVFSAKNYDESIQLINETDFDLIFVDINLGEKSGMDVLREKKYRLNMEAIFRSVKDVIITVDSSFSIIQVSESAGRICGFTRDLVGKNFRDLPEECNGRCYQSIRETIETGRDIVVEALKCGNPSSKADCVSMVTSPLKDARGKVSGAVMVVRDETRLDHLERDLRRRRKFYSMVGKSEKMQAVYTLIENVADYGNTVLITGESGTGKELVCEALFHRRQEKNGALVRVNCSALSEALIENELFGHVKGAFTGADTDRIGRFELADEGMIFLDEIGDISLQTQVKLLRVLERKEFEKVGDPHPVRVNTRVVAATSRNLEDMVKAGKFREALYYRLKVIEICLPPLRERMEDLPLLVDHFLEHFSLEFGKEILNISREVMNLFMAIAWPGN
;
A
#
# COMPACT_ATOMS: atom_id res chain seq x y z
N MET A 1 -31.74 38.56 6.91
CA MET A 1 -30.67 39.55 6.67
C MET A 1 -30.23 39.30 5.24
N ASN A 2 -30.28 40.30 4.36
CA ASN A 2 -29.82 40.11 2.98
C ASN A 2 -28.31 40.35 2.98
N GLU A 3 -27.55 39.27 3.09
CA GLU A 3 -26.09 39.29 3.01
C GLU A 3 -25.65 39.97 1.70
N THR A 4 -24.70 40.90 1.79
CA THR A 4 -24.22 41.72 0.68
C THR A 4 -22.92 41.16 0.13
N ILE A 5 -22.89 40.88 -1.17
CA ILE A 5 -21.73 40.31 -1.86
C ILE A 5 -21.23 41.29 -2.92
N LEU A 6 -19.92 41.53 -2.97
CA LEU A 6 -19.28 42.26 -4.07
C LEU A 6 -18.56 41.27 -4.99
N VAL A 7 -18.80 41.36 -6.29
CA VAL A 7 -18.06 40.63 -7.33
C VAL A 7 -17.23 41.63 -8.13
N VAL A 8 -15.92 41.44 -8.14
CA VAL A 8 -14.97 42.29 -8.85
C VAL A 8 -14.25 41.43 -9.87
N ASP A 9 -14.44 41.72 -11.14
CA ASP A 9 -13.88 40.96 -12.26
C ASP A 9 -13.82 41.91 -13.44
N ASP A 10 -12.82 41.87 -14.32
CA ASP A 10 -12.78 42.77 -15.48
C ASP A 10 -13.66 42.27 -16.64
N GLU A 11 -14.01 40.98 -16.65
CA GLU A 11 -14.85 40.34 -17.65
C GLU A 11 -16.35 40.50 -17.34
N PHE A 12 -17.10 41.10 -18.28
CA PHE A 12 -18.54 41.34 -18.10
C PHE A 12 -19.35 40.04 -17.99
N SER A 13 -18.99 39.03 -18.78
CA SER A 13 -19.63 37.70 -18.80
C SER A 13 -19.61 37.05 -17.40
N ILE A 14 -18.45 37.08 -16.72
CA ILE A 14 -18.27 36.50 -15.39
C ILE A 14 -19.07 37.29 -14.36
N ARG A 15 -19.01 38.63 -14.40
CA ARG A 15 -19.83 39.48 -13.50
C ARG A 15 -21.32 39.19 -13.66
N ASP A 16 -21.83 39.09 -14.89
CA ASP A 16 -23.25 38.85 -15.18
C ASP A 16 -23.73 37.47 -14.72
N ILE A 17 -22.90 36.43 -14.94
CA ILE A 17 -23.18 35.06 -14.47
C ILE A 17 -23.21 35.02 -12.94
N MET A 18 -22.18 35.55 -12.29
CA MET A 18 -22.06 35.55 -10.83
C MET A 18 -23.18 36.37 -10.19
N GLN A 19 -23.50 37.53 -10.74
CA GLN A 19 -24.60 38.38 -10.27
C GLN A 19 -25.95 37.67 -10.42
N SER A 20 -26.22 37.04 -11.57
CA SER A 20 -27.44 36.27 -11.80
C SER A 20 -27.56 35.08 -10.84
N PHE A 21 -26.47 34.31 -10.65
CA PHE A 21 -26.46 33.15 -9.77
C PHE A 21 -26.66 33.52 -8.31
N LEU A 22 -25.89 34.47 -7.79
CA LEU A 22 -25.94 34.87 -6.39
C LEU A 22 -27.25 35.60 -6.06
N SER A 23 -27.76 36.46 -6.96
CA SER A 23 -29.03 37.15 -6.73
C SER A 23 -30.22 36.18 -6.67
N ARG A 24 -30.21 35.11 -7.48
CA ARG A 24 -31.23 34.03 -7.42
C ARG A 24 -31.22 33.27 -6.10
N ASN A 25 -30.08 33.26 -5.40
CA ASN A 25 -29.93 32.63 -4.09
C ASN A 25 -30.23 33.60 -2.92
N GLY A 26 -30.79 34.78 -3.21
CA GLY A 26 -31.27 35.73 -2.18
C GLY A 26 -30.21 36.71 -1.67
N PHE A 27 -29.00 36.70 -2.24
CA PHE A 27 -27.95 37.66 -1.90
C PHE A 27 -28.18 39.01 -2.57
N ARG A 28 -27.76 40.10 -1.91
CA ARG A 28 -27.73 41.43 -2.53
C ARG A 28 -26.35 41.63 -3.16
N VAL A 29 -26.28 41.50 -4.49
CA VAL A 29 -25.01 41.47 -5.22
C VAL A 29 -24.69 42.80 -5.87
N PHE A 30 -23.46 43.26 -5.68
CA PHE A 30 -22.85 44.41 -6.31
C PHE A 30 -21.72 43.94 -7.22
N SER A 31 -21.45 44.69 -8.28
CA SER A 31 -20.41 44.34 -9.27
C SER A 31 -19.50 45.52 -9.54
N ALA A 32 -18.20 45.29 -9.60
CA ALA A 32 -17.19 46.27 -10.04
C ALA A 32 -16.36 45.70 -11.18
N LYS A 33 -16.05 46.53 -12.18
CA LYS A 33 -15.28 46.10 -13.36
C LYS A 33 -13.77 46.28 -13.23
N ASN A 34 -13.32 46.97 -12.19
CA ASN A 34 -11.91 47.28 -11.96
C ASN A 34 -11.66 47.64 -10.49
N TYR A 35 -10.38 47.81 -10.15
CA TYR A 35 -9.94 48.19 -8.81
C TYR A 35 -10.63 49.48 -8.31
N ASP A 36 -10.64 50.56 -9.10
CA ASP A 36 -11.09 51.86 -8.59
C ASP A 36 -12.60 51.85 -8.27
N GLU A 37 -13.41 51.21 -9.11
CA GLU A 37 -14.85 51.00 -8.86
C GLU A 37 -15.08 50.11 -7.64
N SER A 38 -14.26 49.07 -7.45
CA SER A 38 -14.36 48.20 -6.28
C SER A 38 -14.05 48.92 -4.97
N ILE A 39 -13.03 49.79 -4.96
CA ILE A 39 -12.66 50.59 -3.79
C ILE A 39 -13.74 51.62 -3.47
N GLN A 40 -14.33 52.25 -4.48
CA GLN A 40 -15.45 53.16 -4.27
C GLN A 40 -16.62 52.45 -3.57
N LEU A 41 -17.03 51.28 -4.08
CA LEU A 41 -18.10 50.49 -3.46
C LEU A 41 -17.76 50.02 -2.05
N ILE A 42 -16.52 49.59 -1.81
CA ILE A 42 -16.01 49.15 -0.51
C ILE A 42 -16.04 50.28 0.55
N ASN A 43 -15.79 51.51 0.11
CA ASN A 43 -15.83 52.70 0.97
C ASN A 43 -17.28 53.15 1.27
N GLU A 44 -18.20 52.94 0.33
CA GLU A 44 -19.60 53.33 0.47
C GLU A 44 -20.45 52.27 1.20
N THR A 45 -20.07 50.99 1.12
CA THR A 45 -20.88 49.86 1.60
C THR A 45 -20.04 48.80 2.34
N ASP A 46 -20.62 48.18 3.37
CA ASP A 46 -20.08 46.97 4.00
C ASP A 46 -20.52 45.72 3.21
N PHE A 47 -19.55 44.87 2.86
CA PHE A 47 -19.79 43.60 2.20
C PHE A 47 -19.45 42.45 3.13
N ASP A 48 -20.35 41.46 3.21
CA ASP A 48 -20.14 40.23 3.96
C ASP A 48 -19.13 39.31 3.26
N LEU A 49 -19.09 39.34 1.92
CA LEU A 49 -18.16 38.57 1.10
C LEU A 49 -17.77 39.34 -0.16
N ILE A 50 -16.49 39.26 -0.55
CA ILE A 50 -15.98 39.85 -1.79
C ILE A 50 -15.34 38.74 -2.62
N PHE A 51 -15.90 38.49 -3.80
CA PHE A 51 -15.25 37.74 -4.86
C PHE A 51 -14.44 38.72 -5.70
N VAL A 52 -13.13 38.52 -5.75
CA VAL A 52 -12.23 39.35 -6.56
C VAL A 52 -11.49 38.44 -7.52
N ASP A 53 -11.51 38.76 -8.81
CA ASP A 53 -10.57 38.16 -9.74
C ASP A 53 -9.15 38.66 -9.41
N ILE A 54 -8.16 37.80 -9.58
CA ILE A 54 -6.77 38.11 -9.26
C ILE A 54 -6.24 39.19 -10.21
N ASN A 55 -6.77 39.28 -11.44
CA ASN A 55 -6.35 40.21 -12.47
C ASN A 55 -7.45 41.27 -12.75
N LEU A 56 -7.23 42.52 -12.34
CA LEU A 56 -8.20 43.61 -12.55
C LEU A 56 -7.60 44.73 -13.43
N GLY A 57 -7.12 44.36 -14.62
CA GLY A 57 -6.35 45.28 -15.45
C GLY A 57 -5.05 45.71 -14.75
N GLU A 58 -4.79 47.02 -14.62
CA GLU A 58 -3.49 47.55 -14.13
C GLU A 58 -3.15 47.24 -12.67
N LYS A 59 -4.12 46.78 -11.86
CA LYS A 59 -3.94 46.45 -10.43
C LYS A 59 -4.38 45.01 -10.15
N SER A 60 -3.83 44.38 -9.12
CA SER A 60 -4.23 43.03 -8.74
C SER A 60 -5.49 43.06 -7.87
N GLY A 61 -6.38 42.07 -7.98
CA GLY A 61 -7.46 41.87 -7.02
C GLY A 61 -6.97 41.74 -5.58
N MET A 62 -5.73 41.30 -5.39
CA MET A 62 -5.07 41.30 -4.08
C MET A 62 -4.90 42.70 -3.50
N ASP A 63 -4.77 43.74 -4.33
CA ASP A 63 -4.70 45.12 -3.87
C ASP A 63 -6.06 45.61 -3.34
N VAL A 64 -7.17 45.13 -3.91
CA VAL A 64 -8.53 45.42 -3.40
C VAL A 64 -8.70 44.82 -2.01
N LEU A 65 -8.17 43.61 -1.78
CA LEU A 65 -8.19 42.93 -0.49
C LEU A 65 -7.18 43.48 0.52
N ARG A 66 -6.18 44.29 0.09
CA ARG A 66 -5.22 44.98 0.97
C ARG A 66 -5.81 46.21 1.65
N GLU A 67 -7.00 46.65 1.25
CA GLU A 67 -7.70 47.74 1.90
C GLU A 67 -7.91 47.41 3.39
N LYS A 68 -7.68 48.38 4.28
CA LYS A 68 -7.59 48.17 5.75
C LYS A 68 -8.74 47.33 6.32
N LYS A 69 -9.91 47.45 5.72
CA LYS A 69 -11.17 46.82 6.10
C LYS A 69 -11.22 45.31 5.83
N TYR A 70 -10.66 44.84 4.72
CA TYR A 70 -10.75 43.43 4.28
C TYR A 70 -9.44 42.66 4.39
N ARG A 71 -8.33 43.37 4.65
CA ARG A 71 -7.04 42.78 4.98
C ARG A 71 -7.13 41.77 6.13
N LEU A 72 -7.99 42.04 7.13
CA LEU A 72 -8.23 41.14 8.26
C LEU A 72 -8.90 39.82 7.84
N ASN A 73 -9.84 39.86 6.87
CA ASN A 73 -10.54 38.68 6.37
C ASN A 73 -9.61 37.81 5.51
N MET A 74 -8.78 38.45 4.68
CA MET A 74 -7.75 37.75 3.91
C MET A 74 -6.72 37.10 4.85
N GLU A 75 -6.23 37.82 5.85
CA GLU A 75 -5.32 37.27 6.86
C GLU A 75 -5.96 36.09 7.63
N ALA A 76 -7.28 36.13 7.89
CA ALA A 76 -8.01 35.03 8.51
C ALA A 76 -8.13 33.80 7.60
N ILE A 77 -8.45 33.98 6.31
CA ILE A 77 -8.51 32.88 5.33
C ILE A 77 -7.13 32.22 5.20
N PHE A 78 -6.08 33.01 4.97
CA PHE A 78 -4.71 32.49 4.87
C PHE A 78 -4.22 31.78 6.15
N ARG A 79 -4.71 32.17 7.33
CA ARG A 79 -4.44 31.46 8.60
C ARG A 79 -5.21 30.14 8.74
N SER A 80 -6.37 30.03 8.12
CA SER A 80 -7.23 28.85 8.22
C SER A 80 -6.81 27.70 7.30
N VAL A 81 -6.07 27.99 6.23
CA VAL A 81 -5.59 26.97 5.29
C VAL A 81 -4.54 26.09 5.97
N LYS A 82 -4.79 24.77 5.92
CA LYS A 82 -3.88 23.75 6.46
C LYS A 82 -2.68 23.50 5.55
N ASP A 83 -2.88 23.61 4.24
CA ASP A 83 -1.85 23.48 3.22
C ASP A 83 -0.90 24.68 3.29
N VAL A 84 0.36 24.49 2.90
CA VAL A 84 1.34 25.56 2.77
C VAL A 84 1.08 26.32 1.48
N ILE A 85 1.06 27.65 1.54
CA ILE A 85 1.01 28.52 0.37
C ILE A 85 2.25 29.41 0.41
N ILE A 86 3.06 29.33 -0.64
CA ILE A 86 4.23 30.20 -0.86
C ILE A 86 4.02 30.94 -2.17
N THR A 87 4.20 32.25 -2.13
CA THR A 87 4.13 33.10 -3.31
C THR A 87 5.48 33.75 -3.55
N VAL A 88 5.96 33.69 -4.79
CA VAL A 88 7.21 34.33 -5.22
C VAL A 88 6.99 35.22 -6.43
N ASP A 89 7.83 36.24 -6.59
CA ASP A 89 7.89 37.04 -7.82
C ASP A 89 8.77 36.39 -8.90
N SER A 90 8.88 37.03 -10.06
CA SER A 90 9.73 36.59 -11.18
C SER A 90 11.23 36.59 -10.87
N SER A 91 11.66 37.23 -9.78
CA SER A 91 13.03 37.22 -9.27
C SER A 91 13.27 36.12 -8.23
N PHE A 92 12.27 35.26 -7.97
CA PHE A 92 12.25 34.25 -6.91
C PHE A 92 12.20 34.85 -5.50
N SER A 93 11.88 36.13 -5.34
CA SER A 93 11.74 36.75 -4.03
C SER A 93 10.40 36.35 -3.42
N ILE A 94 10.43 35.89 -2.16
CA ILE A 94 9.25 35.41 -1.46
C ILE A 94 8.37 36.60 -1.09
N ILE A 95 7.20 36.69 -1.72
CA ILE A 95 6.20 37.72 -1.45
C ILE A 95 5.40 37.34 -0.20
N GLN A 96 5.03 36.07 -0.07
CA GLN A 96 4.12 35.62 0.98
C GLN A 96 4.32 34.16 1.34
N VAL A 97 4.09 33.83 2.62
CA VAL A 97 4.11 32.48 3.17
C VAL A 97 2.99 32.33 4.20
N SER A 98 2.22 31.24 4.10
CA SER A 98 1.18 30.88 5.09
C SER A 98 1.79 30.40 6.43
N GLU A 99 1.05 30.51 7.53
CA GLU A 99 1.53 30.03 8.84
C GLU A 99 1.73 28.50 8.92
N SER A 100 1.00 27.75 8.10
CA SER A 100 1.16 26.29 7.92
C SER A 100 2.57 25.90 7.46
N ALA A 101 3.30 26.81 6.79
CA ALA A 101 4.67 26.56 6.33
C ALA A 101 5.62 26.20 7.48
N GLY A 102 5.39 26.76 8.67
CA GLY A 102 6.19 26.46 9.86
C GLY A 102 5.94 25.06 10.42
N ARG A 103 4.73 24.52 10.19
CA ARG A 103 4.36 23.18 10.67
C ARG A 103 4.81 22.10 9.71
N ILE A 104 4.62 22.32 8.40
CA ILE A 104 4.87 21.32 7.36
C ILE A 104 6.32 21.40 6.91
N CYS A 105 6.78 22.56 6.45
CA CYS A 105 8.10 22.74 5.85
C CYS A 105 9.15 23.34 6.80
N GLY A 106 8.81 23.64 8.06
CA GLY A 106 9.72 24.26 9.03
C GLY A 106 10.04 25.75 8.78
N PHE A 107 9.27 26.42 7.92
CA PHE A 107 9.50 27.81 7.52
C PHE A 107 8.72 28.83 8.34
N THR A 108 9.38 29.91 8.76
CA THR A 108 8.76 31.02 9.48
C THR A 108 8.54 32.24 8.58
N ARG A 109 7.72 33.20 9.04
CA ARG A 109 7.36 34.41 8.27
C ARG A 109 8.55 35.34 8.00
N ASP A 110 9.69 35.14 8.65
CA ASP A 110 10.93 35.90 8.44
C ASP A 110 11.59 35.64 7.07
N LEU A 111 11.02 34.72 6.27
CA LEU A 111 11.44 34.45 4.90
C LEU A 111 10.86 35.44 3.88
N VAL A 112 9.82 36.20 4.23
CA VAL A 112 9.25 37.21 3.33
C VAL A 112 10.33 38.23 2.97
N GLY A 113 10.52 38.48 1.68
CA GLY A 113 11.56 39.35 1.13
C GLY A 113 12.92 38.68 0.90
N LYS A 114 13.12 37.44 1.35
CA LYS A 114 14.32 36.65 1.01
C LYS A 114 14.15 35.99 -0.36
N ASN A 115 15.26 35.70 -1.04
CA ASN A 115 15.22 34.92 -2.27
C ASN A 115 15.02 33.45 -1.95
N PHE A 116 14.13 32.78 -2.68
CA PHE A 116 13.87 31.35 -2.50
C PHE A 116 15.11 30.50 -2.78
N ARG A 117 16.05 30.99 -3.61
CA ARG A 117 17.34 30.32 -3.90
C ARG A 117 18.28 30.28 -2.70
N ASP A 118 18.16 31.25 -1.80
CA ASP A 118 19.08 31.40 -0.66
C ASP A 118 18.63 30.57 0.56
N LEU A 119 17.56 29.77 0.41
CA LEU A 119 17.10 28.82 1.41
C LEU A 119 18.09 27.63 1.51
N PRO A 120 18.08 26.87 2.62
CA PRO A 120 19.00 25.74 2.82
C PRO A 120 18.95 24.73 1.66
N GLU A 121 20.11 24.17 1.27
CA GLU A 121 20.25 23.24 0.13
C GLU A 121 19.33 22.02 0.24
N GLU A 122 19.02 21.59 1.46
CA GLU A 122 18.14 20.45 1.73
C GLU A 122 16.67 20.70 1.31
N CYS A 123 16.27 21.96 1.10
CA CYS A 123 14.96 22.35 0.57
C CYS A 123 15.00 22.91 -0.86
N ASN A 124 16.20 23.12 -1.43
CA ASN A 124 16.42 23.74 -2.75
C ASN A 124 16.32 22.78 -3.95
N GLY A 125 15.95 21.52 -3.73
CA GLY A 125 15.78 20.56 -4.81
C GLY A 125 14.49 20.78 -5.61
N ARG A 126 13.43 20.09 -5.22
CA ARG A 126 12.22 19.98 -6.03
C ARG A 126 11.31 21.20 -5.96
N CYS A 127 11.21 21.86 -4.80
CA CYS A 127 10.38 23.04 -4.62
C CYS A 127 10.85 24.20 -5.51
N TYR A 128 12.15 24.48 -5.48
CA TYR A 128 12.76 25.51 -6.32
C TYR A 128 12.66 25.15 -7.82
N GLN A 129 12.91 23.90 -8.20
CA GLN A 129 12.75 23.44 -9.58
C GLN A 129 11.32 23.66 -10.10
N SER A 130 10.31 23.30 -9.30
CA SER A 130 8.91 23.48 -9.68
C SER A 130 8.55 24.95 -9.88
N ILE A 131 9.00 25.84 -8.99
CA ILE A 131 8.82 27.29 -9.14
C ILE A 131 9.52 27.80 -10.40
N ARG A 132 10.77 27.42 -10.63
CA ARG A 132 11.55 27.84 -11.80
C ARG A 132 10.88 27.40 -13.10
N GLU A 133 10.51 26.12 -13.21
CA GLU A 133 9.82 25.60 -14.39
C GLU A 133 8.48 26.28 -14.61
N THR A 134 7.73 26.58 -13.55
CA THR A 134 6.47 27.32 -13.64
C THR A 134 6.68 28.73 -14.20
N ILE A 135 7.68 29.45 -13.70
CA ILE A 135 7.98 30.83 -14.15
C ILE A 135 8.49 30.84 -15.60
N GLU A 136 9.36 29.89 -15.96
CA GLU A 136 9.96 29.77 -17.29
C GLU A 136 8.96 29.32 -18.35
N THR A 137 8.08 28.37 -18.02
CA THR A 137 7.13 27.78 -18.98
C THR A 137 5.76 28.45 -18.99
N GLY A 138 5.39 29.14 -17.90
CA GLY A 138 4.05 29.69 -17.70
C GLY A 138 2.96 28.64 -17.59
N ARG A 139 3.28 27.41 -17.15
CA ARG A 139 2.35 26.29 -16.96
C ARG A 139 2.37 25.78 -15.52
N ASP A 140 1.29 25.13 -15.13
CA ASP A 140 1.21 24.45 -13.85
C ASP A 140 2.18 23.27 -13.79
N ILE A 141 2.88 23.14 -12.66
CA ILE A 141 3.75 22.00 -12.35
C ILE A 141 3.16 21.26 -11.15
N VAL A 142 2.96 19.96 -11.30
CA VAL A 142 2.43 19.07 -10.26
C VAL A 142 3.51 18.06 -9.85
N VAL A 143 3.70 17.90 -8.55
CA VAL A 143 4.56 16.87 -7.95
C VAL A 143 3.72 16.09 -6.95
N GLU A 144 3.45 14.82 -7.26
CA GLU A 144 2.50 14.01 -6.49
C GLU A 144 3.07 13.53 -5.14
N ALA A 145 4.37 13.25 -5.06
CA ALA A 145 4.99 12.79 -3.83
C ALA A 145 6.47 13.19 -3.75
N LEU A 146 6.83 13.79 -2.62
CA LEU A 146 8.18 14.23 -2.31
C LEU A 146 8.45 14.05 -0.82
N LYS A 147 9.65 13.59 -0.45
CA LYS A 147 10.13 13.72 0.92
C LYS A 147 10.64 15.14 1.13
N CYS A 148 10.11 15.84 2.12
CA CYS A 148 10.64 17.15 2.49
C CYS A 148 12.05 16.97 3.05
N GLY A 149 13.05 17.62 2.44
CA GLY A 149 14.44 17.52 2.89
C GLY A 149 14.78 18.44 4.06
N ASN A 150 13.88 19.34 4.48
CA ASN A 150 14.15 20.24 5.61
C ASN A 150 14.22 19.42 6.93
N PRO A 151 15.34 19.46 7.68
CA PRO A 151 15.47 18.77 8.98
C PRO A 151 14.46 19.22 10.05
N SER A 152 13.90 20.43 9.90
CA SER A 152 12.85 20.97 10.77
C SER A 152 11.43 20.66 10.28
N SER A 153 11.29 19.92 9.17
CA SER A 153 10.01 19.43 8.66
C SER A 153 9.39 18.45 9.64
N LYS A 154 8.07 18.52 9.80
CA LYS A 154 7.29 17.47 10.48
C LYS A 154 6.54 16.55 9.50
N ALA A 155 6.62 16.84 8.21
CA ALA A 155 6.02 16.05 7.15
C ALA A 155 7.07 15.16 6.47
N ASP A 156 6.80 13.86 6.42
CA ASP A 156 7.63 12.86 5.74
C ASP A 156 7.28 12.72 4.26
N CYS A 157 6.04 13.04 3.87
CA CYS A 157 5.57 13.00 2.50
C CYS A 157 4.69 14.22 2.20
N VAL A 158 5.00 14.91 1.11
CA VAL A 158 4.23 16.07 0.64
C VAL A 158 3.91 15.95 -0.85
N SER A 159 2.77 16.47 -1.25
CA SER A 159 2.43 16.77 -2.64
C SER A 159 2.47 18.28 -2.86
N MET A 160 2.76 18.73 -4.08
CA MET A 160 2.78 20.16 -4.39
C MET A 160 2.31 20.48 -5.79
N VAL A 161 1.66 21.64 -5.90
CA VAL A 161 1.23 22.23 -7.17
C VAL A 161 1.78 23.65 -7.22
N THR A 162 2.42 24.01 -8.32
CA THR A 162 2.91 25.35 -8.55
C THR A 162 2.27 25.92 -9.80
N SER A 163 1.62 27.08 -9.66
CA SER A 163 0.87 27.75 -10.72
C SER A 163 1.45 29.15 -10.99
N PRO A 164 1.52 29.59 -12.26
CA PRO A 164 2.11 30.87 -12.62
C PRO A 164 1.18 32.02 -12.20
N LEU A 165 1.76 33.04 -11.59
CA LEU A 165 1.09 34.33 -11.44
C LEU A 165 1.30 35.12 -12.71
N LYS A 166 0.22 35.69 -13.25
CA LYS A 166 0.26 36.55 -14.43
C LYS A 166 -0.04 37.97 -14.02
N ASP A 167 0.61 38.94 -14.66
CA ASP A 167 0.25 40.35 -14.56
C ASP A 167 -0.94 40.69 -15.47
N ALA A 168 -1.36 41.95 -15.39
CA ALA A 168 -2.37 42.59 -16.24
C ALA A 168 -2.22 42.32 -17.75
N ARG A 169 -1.01 42.01 -18.22
CA ARG A 169 -0.65 41.83 -19.63
C ARG A 169 -0.54 40.36 -19.99
N GLY A 170 -0.91 39.45 -19.08
CA GLY A 170 -0.80 38.01 -19.25
C GLY A 170 0.63 37.48 -19.15
N LYS A 171 1.61 38.33 -18.78
CA LYS A 171 3.00 37.92 -18.61
C LYS A 171 3.20 37.34 -17.22
N VAL A 172 4.01 36.29 -17.13
CA VAL A 172 4.30 35.65 -15.84
C VAL A 172 5.07 36.63 -14.94
N SER A 173 4.45 37.00 -13.82
CA SER A 173 4.96 37.92 -12.80
C SER A 173 5.53 37.19 -11.58
N GLY A 174 5.31 35.87 -11.49
CA GLY A 174 5.76 35.05 -10.37
C GLY A 174 5.09 33.67 -10.37
N ALA A 175 5.04 33.04 -9.20
CA ALA A 175 4.36 31.76 -9.02
C ALA A 175 3.76 31.62 -7.61
N VAL A 176 2.68 30.86 -7.52
CA VAL A 176 2.11 30.38 -6.25
C VAL A 176 2.33 28.88 -6.16
N MET A 177 2.97 28.45 -5.09
CA MET A 177 3.20 27.06 -4.76
C MET A 177 2.33 26.67 -3.57
N VAL A 178 1.55 25.61 -3.75
CA VAL A 178 0.76 24.98 -2.69
C VAL A 178 1.41 23.65 -2.34
N VAL A 179 1.76 23.45 -1.07
CA VAL A 179 2.33 22.17 -0.56
C VAL A 179 1.36 21.57 0.44
N ARG A 180 0.96 20.32 0.22
CA ARG A 180 0.06 19.57 1.09
C ARG A 180 0.82 18.46 1.79
N ASP A 181 0.57 18.30 3.09
CA ASP A 181 1.10 17.20 3.89
C ASP A 181 0.25 15.95 3.67
N GLU A 182 0.86 14.95 3.03
CA GLU A 182 0.27 13.65 2.74
C GLU A 182 0.85 12.55 3.65
N THR A 183 1.64 12.90 4.68
CA THR A 183 2.34 11.96 5.55
C THR A 183 1.39 10.94 6.19
N ARG A 184 0.24 11.40 6.69
CA ARG A 184 -0.76 10.49 7.28
C ARG A 184 -1.37 9.56 6.24
N LEU A 185 -1.61 10.04 5.03
CA LEU A 185 -2.15 9.24 3.93
C LEU A 185 -1.13 8.17 3.51
N ASP A 186 0.12 8.56 3.26
CA ASP A 186 1.24 7.66 2.93
C ASP A 186 1.49 6.63 4.05
N HIS A 187 1.43 7.02 5.33
CA HIS A 187 1.53 6.08 6.45
C HIS A 187 0.36 5.09 6.50
N LEU A 188 -0.88 5.57 6.33
CA LEU A 188 -2.06 4.71 6.27
C LEU A 188 -2.01 3.76 5.07
N GLU A 189 -1.54 4.22 3.91
CA GLU A 189 -1.33 3.38 2.73
C GLU A 189 -0.24 2.35 2.94
N ARG A 190 0.88 2.71 3.58
CA ARG A 190 1.95 1.79 3.95
C ARG A 190 1.50 0.75 4.98
N ASP A 191 0.73 1.15 5.98
CA ASP A 191 0.16 0.25 6.97
C ASP A 191 -0.89 -0.67 6.36
N LEU A 192 -1.71 -0.16 5.43
CA LEU A 192 -2.60 -0.98 4.61
C LEU A 192 -1.82 -1.94 3.73
N ARG A 193 -0.71 -1.53 3.10
CA ARG A 193 0.18 -2.41 2.32
C ARG A 193 0.84 -3.47 3.20
N ARG A 194 1.24 -3.14 4.43
CA ARG A 194 1.77 -4.08 5.43
C ARG A 194 0.71 -5.07 5.90
N ARG A 195 -0.53 -4.64 6.12
CA ARG A 195 -1.66 -5.54 6.41
C ARG A 195 -2.10 -6.38 5.20
N ARG A 196 -1.88 -5.88 3.98
CA ARG A 196 -2.17 -6.59 2.70
C ARG A 196 -1.12 -7.65 2.33
N LYS A 197 0.09 -7.57 2.88
CA LYS A 197 1.15 -8.59 2.78
C LYS A 197 1.20 -9.33 4.12
N PHE A 198 0.26 -10.25 4.37
CA PHE A 198 0.34 -11.13 5.54
C PHE A 198 1.45 -12.15 5.26
N TYR A 199 2.65 -11.87 5.76
CA TYR A 199 3.89 -12.45 5.26
C TYR A 199 4.03 -12.21 3.76
N SER A 200 4.00 -13.29 2.95
CA SER A 200 4.08 -13.25 1.49
C SER A 200 2.72 -13.43 0.82
N MET A 201 1.63 -13.58 1.58
CA MET A 201 0.28 -13.77 1.03
C MET A 201 -0.41 -12.44 0.74
N VAL A 202 -1.11 -12.39 -0.39
CA VAL A 202 -1.83 -11.22 -0.87
C VAL A 202 -3.31 -11.54 -1.00
N GLY A 203 -4.16 -10.74 -0.34
CA GLY A 203 -5.61 -10.89 -0.42
C GLY A 203 -6.36 -9.98 0.56
N LYS A 204 -7.51 -9.45 0.13
CA LYS A 204 -8.46 -8.63 0.89
C LYS A 204 -9.86 -9.23 0.97
N SER A 205 -10.16 -10.26 0.18
CA SER A 205 -11.46 -10.93 0.16
C SER A 205 -11.81 -11.51 1.53
N GLU A 206 -13.10 -11.55 1.85
CA GLU A 206 -13.59 -12.09 3.13
C GLU A 206 -13.06 -13.51 3.39
N LYS A 207 -13.01 -14.35 2.35
CA LYS A 207 -12.48 -15.72 2.42
C LYS A 207 -11.00 -15.73 2.82
N MET A 208 -10.18 -14.85 2.24
CA MET A 208 -8.76 -14.75 2.61
C MET A 208 -8.56 -14.15 3.99
N GLN A 209 -9.38 -13.18 4.41
CA GLN A 209 -9.33 -12.66 5.77
C GLN A 209 -9.64 -13.75 6.81
N ALA A 210 -10.63 -14.61 6.54
CA ALA A 210 -10.92 -15.76 7.39
C ALA A 210 -9.75 -16.74 7.49
N VAL A 211 -9.05 -17.00 6.37
CA VAL A 211 -7.81 -17.81 6.35
C VAL A 211 -6.74 -17.16 7.22
N TYR A 212 -6.50 -15.86 7.09
CA TYR A 212 -5.50 -15.15 7.90
C TYR A 212 -5.82 -15.23 9.39
N THR A 213 -7.07 -14.94 9.79
CA THR A 213 -7.49 -15.07 11.19
C THR A 213 -7.29 -16.49 11.72
N LEU A 214 -7.57 -17.52 10.92
CA LEU A 214 -7.33 -18.90 11.32
C LEU A 214 -5.83 -19.17 11.51
N ILE A 215 -4.97 -18.72 10.60
CA ILE A 215 -3.51 -18.85 10.72
C ILE A 215 -3.01 -18.18 11.99
N GLU A 216 -3.45 -16.95 12.28
CA GLU A 216 -3.09 -16.21 13.48
C GLU A 216 -3.49 -16.96 14.76
N ASN A 217 -4.68 -17.55 14.77
CA ASN A 217 -5.20 -18.28 15.92
C ASN A 217 -4.49 -19.63 16.14
N VAL A 218 -3.86 -20.22 15.14
CA VAL A 218 -3.28 -21.57 15.23
C VAL A 218 -1.75 -21.58 15.20
N ALA A 219 -1.13 -20.46 14.82
CA ALA A 219 0.32 -20.36 14.69
C ALA A 219 1.08 -20.66 15.99
N ASP A 220 0.54 -20.23 17.13
CA ASP A 220 1.22 -20.35 18.44
C ASP A 220 1.13 -21.77 19.04
N TYR A 221 0.25 -22.62 18.49
CA TYR A 221 -0.02 -23.97 18.99
C TYR A 221 0.83 -25.03 18.29
N GLY A 222 1.20 -26.10 19.00
CA GLY A 222 2.00 -27.22 18.46
C GLY A 222 1.22 -28.24 17.64
N ASN A 223 -0.06 -27.98 17.35
CA ASN A 223 -0.97 -28.93 16.71
C ASN A 223 -0.61 -29.14 15.23
N THR A 224 -0.95 -30.32 14.73
CA THR A 224 -0.88 -30.63 13.30
C THR A 224 -1.88 -29.77 12.54
N VAL A 225 -1.44 -29.23 11.41
CA VAL A 225 -2.27 -28.44 10.50
C VAL A 225 -2.32 -29.13 9.15
N LEU A 226 -3.53 -29.34 8.63
CA LEU A 226 -3.77 -29.80 7.26
C LEU A 226 -4.20 -28.61 6.41
N ILE A 227 -3.48 -28.35 5.33
CA ILE A 227 -3.77 -27.28 4.38
C ILE A 227 -4.35 -27.92 3.11
N THR A 228 -5.58 -27.58 2.79
CA THR A 228 -6.28 -28.08 1.60
C THR A 228 -6.47 -26.95 0.59
N GLY A 229 -6.47 -27.27 -0.70
CA GLY A 229 -6.72 -26.29 -1.75
C GLY A 229 -6.07 -26.70 -3.07
N GLU A 230 -6.59 -26.19 -4.17
CA GLU A 230 -6.10 -26.51 -5.51
C GLU A 230 -4.61 -26.16 -5.70
N SER A 231 -3.98 -26.71 -6.74
CA SER A 231 -2.61 -26.32 -7.10
C SER A 231 -2.55 -24.80 -7.38
N GLY A 232 -1.44 -24.15 -7.00
CA GLY A 232 -1.25 -22.70 -7.18
C GLY A 232 -1.97 -21.79 -6.17
N THR A 233 -2.81 -22.31 -5.27
CA THR A 233 -3.57 -21.47 -4.32
C THR A 233 -2.75 -20.79 -3.22
N GLY A 234 -1.48 -21.21 -3.02
CA GLY A 234 -0.57 -20.63 -2.02
C GLY A 234 -0.38 -21.47 -0.74
N LYS A 235 -0.57 -22.80 -0.79
CA LYS A 235 -0.44 -23.71 0.37
C LYS A 235 0.92 -23.58 1.08
N GLU A 236 1.99 -23.41 0.32
CA GLU A 236 3.35 -23.23 0.86
C GLU A 236 3.51 -21.91 1.63
N LEU A 237 2.86 -20.84 1.16
CA LEU A 237 2.88 -19.53 1.83
C LEU A 237 2.17 -19.56 3.19
N VAL A 238 1.12 -20.39 3.32
CA VAL A 238 0.47 -20.64 4.61
C VAL A 238 1.43 -21.33 5.58
N CYS A 239 2.21 -22.30 5.10
CA CYS A 239 3.24 -22.95 5.93
C CYS A 239 4.32 -21.96 6.38
N GLU A 240 4.77 -21.07 5.49
CA GLU A 240 5.72 -20.00 5.82
C GLU A 240 5.17 -19.08 6.90
N ALA A 241 3.91 -18.67 6.78
CA ALA A 241 3.23 -17.84 7.76
C ALA A 241 3.16 -18.51 9.15
N LEU A 242 2.81 -19.80 9.19
CA LEU A 242 2.77 -20.58 10.44
C LEU A 242 4.16 -20.73 11.07
N PHE A 243 5.22 -20.82 10.26
CA PHE A 243 6.60 -20.95 10.74
C PHE A 243 7.17 -19.63 11.26
N HIS A 244 7.06 -18.54 10.49
CA HIS A 244 7.65 -17.25 10.85
C HIS A 244 7.11 -16.67 12.16
N ARG A 245 5.83 -16.89 12.48
CA ARG A 245 5.25 -16.44 13.76
C ARG A 245 5.84 -17.16 14.96
N ARG A 246 6.33 -18.39 14.77
CA ARG A 246 6.85 -19.26 15.84
C ARG A 246 8.36 -19.15 16.02
N GLN A 247 9.04 -18.26 15.28
CA GLN A 247 10.52 -18.13 15.25
C GLN A 247 11.20 -17.86 16.61
N GLU A 248 10.45 -17.70 17.70
CA GLU A 248 11.02 -17.70 19.05
C GLU A 248 11.62 -19.07 19.47
N LYS A 249 11.44 -20.14 18.68
CA LYS A 249 12.07 -21.46 18.92
C LYS A 249 13.04 -21.83 17.78
N ASN A 250 14.31 -22.09 18.12
CA ASN A 250 15.48 -22.36 17.26
C ASN A 250 15.38 -23.55 16.25
N GLY A 251 14.21 -24.08 15.93
CA GLY A 251 14.04 -25.24 15.06
C GLY A 251 13.97 -24.90 13.57
N ALA A 252 14.48 -25.80 12.71
CA ALA A 252 14.45 -25.63 11.26
C ALA A 252 13.05 -25.85 10.64
N LEU A 253 12.77 -25.19 9.52
CA LEU A 253 11.66 -25.54 8.62
C LEU A 253 12.18 -26.50 7.54
N VAL A 254 11.73 -27.75 7.57
CA VAL A 254 12.11 -28.76 6.58
C VAL A 254 10.94 -29.02 5.63
N ARG A 255 11.14 -28.81 4.33
CA ARG A 255 10.12 -29.05 3.31
C ARG A 255 10.36 -30.37 2.60
N VAL A 256 9.28 -31.10 2.35
CA VAL A 256 9.29 -32.37 1.61
C VAL A 256 8.10 -32.39 0.66
N ASN A 257 8.38 -32.51 -0.64
CA ASN A 257 7.35 -32.75 -1.63
C ASN A 257 7.18 -34.27 -1.82
N CYS A 258 6.01 -34.80 -1.47
CA CYS A 258 5.74 -36.23 -1.50
C CYS A 258 5.45 -36.79 -2.91
N SER A 259 5.14 -35.93 -3.88
CA SER A 259 4.87 -36.33 -5.28
C SER A 259 6.12 -36.45 -6.15
N ALA A 260 7.23 -35.80 -5.77
CA ALA A 260 8.43 -35.68 -6.61
C ALA A 260 9.33 -36.93 -6.62
N LEU A 261 9.06 -37.92 -5.76
CA LEU A 261 9.93 -39.06 -5.51
C LEU A 261 9.17 -40.38 -5.67
N SER A 262 9.90 -41.45 -6.01
CA SER A 262 9.35 -42.81 -5.95
C SER A 262 9.06 -43.22 -4.50
N GLU A 263 8.18 -44.20 -4.31
CA GLU A 263 7.75 -44.68 -2.98
C GLU A 263 8.93 -45.04 -2.05
N ALA A 264 9.92 -45.77 -2.56
CA ALA A 264 11.09 -46.14 -1.77
C ALA A 264 11.97 -44.92 -1.42
N LEU A 265 12.04 -43.92 -2.30
CA LEU A 265 12.83 -42.72 -2.06
C LEU A 265 12.16 -41.78 -1.05
N ILE A 266 10.83 -41.65 -1.06
CA ILE A 266 10.12 -40.81 -0.07
C ILE A 266 10.25 -41.38 1.34
N GLU A 267 10.19 -42.70 1.50
CA GLU A 267 10.39 -43.35 2.80
C GLU A 267 11.82 -43.09 3.34
N ASN A 268 12.83 -43.25 2.47
CA ASN A 268 14.22 -42.99 2.80
C ASN A 268 14.52 -41.51 3.10
N GLU A 269 13.88 -40.57 2.39
CA GLU A 269 14.00 -39.14 2.70
C GLU A 269 13.36 -38.82 4.04
N LEU A 270 12.11 -39.25 4.28
CA LEU A 270 11.37 -38.89 5.49
C LEU A 270 12.04 -39.44 6.76
N PHE A 271 12.40 -40.72 6.76
CA PHE A 271 12.84 -41.44 7.95
C PHE A 271 14.35 -41.73 7.98
N GLY A 272 15.07 -41.53 6.88
CA GLY A 272 16.49 -41.89 6.82
C GLY A 272 16.72 -43.41 6.80
N HIS A 273 17.99 -43.80 6.68
CA HIS A 273 18.40 -45.20 6.64
C HIS A 273 19.78 -45.39 7.27
N VAL A 274 20.04 -46.63 7.70
CA VAL A 274 21.39 -47.06 8.10
C VAL A 274 22.11 -47.73 6.94
N LYS A 275 23.45 -47.71 6.97
CA LYS A 275 24.28 -48.40 5.99
C LYS A 275 23.88 -49.88 5.87
N GLY A 276 23.71 -50.35 4.63
CA GLY A 276 23.32 -51.73 4.33
C GLY A 276 21.82 -52.03 4.40
N ALA A 277 20.96 -51.02 4.61
CA ALA A 277 19.51 -51.21 4.66
C ALA A 277 18.89 -51.69 3.33
N PHE A 278 19.50 -51.35 2.19
CA PHE A 278 19.11 -51.81 0.85
C PHE A 278 20.31 -51.75 -0.10
N THR A 279 20.17 -52.30 -1.31
CA THR A 279 21.21 -52.27 -2.35
C THR A 279 21.52 -50.82 -2.76
N GLY A 280 22.73 -50.33 -2.46
CA GLY A 280 23.15 -48.94 -2.70
C GLY A 280 23.13 -48.03 -1.45
N ALA A 281 22.79 -48.56 -0.27
CA ALA A 281 22.89 -47.84 1.01
C ALA A 281 24.34 -47.88 1.55
N ASP A 282 25.25 -47.13 0.91
CA ASP A 282 26.69 -47.16 1.24
C ASP A 282 27.05 -46.45 2.55
N THR A 283 26.20 -45.51 2.98
CA THR A 283 26.37 -44.68 4.18
C THR A 283 25.06 -44.51 4.92
N ASP A 284 25.13 -44.19 6.22
CA ASP A 284 23.97 -43.74 6.98
C ASP A 284 23.44 -42.41 6.44
N ARG A 285 22.13 -42.22 6.48
CA ARG A 285 21.48 -40.98 6.07
C ARG A 285 20.44 -40.53 7.08
N ILE A 286 20.56 -39.28 7.50
CA ILE A 286 19.60 -38.61 8.39
C ILE A 286 18.30 -38.32 7.63
N GLY A 287 17.17 -38.62 8.25
CA GLY A 287 15.84 -38.37 7.70
C GLY A 287 15.36 -36.94 7.89
N ARG A 288 14.37 -36.51 7.12
CA ARG A 288 13.76 -35.17 7.19
C ARG A 288 13.10 -34.89 8.54
N PHE A 289 12.53 -35.92 9.19
CA PHE A 289 11.98 -35.76 10.54
C PHE A 289 13.04 -35.44 11.58
N GLU A 290 14.22 -36.07 11.49
CA GLU A 290 15.35 -35.81 12.39
C GLU A 290 15.95 -34.41 12.13
N LEU A 291 16.05 -33.99 10.87
CA LEU A 291 16.44 -32.61 10.52
C LEU A 291 15.45 -31.54 11.01
N ALA A 292 14.18 -31.91 11.17
CA ALA A 292 13.10 -31.04 11.61
C ALA A 292 12.85 -31.12 13.12
N ASP A 293 13.74 -31.77 13.88
CA ASP A 293 13.59 -31.86 15.32
C ASP A 293 13.56 -30.46 15.97
N GLU A 294 12.72 -30.31 16.99
CA GLU A 294 12.35 -29.03 17.63
C GLU A 294 11.75 -27.95 16.70
N GLY A 295 11.63 -28.23 15.40
CA GLY A 295 11.16 -27.32 14.36
C GLY A 295 9.82 -27.68 13.77
N MET A 296 9.72 -27.53 12.45
CA MET A 296 8.52 -27.79 11.67
C MET A 296 8.88 -28.57 10.40
N ILE A 297 8.09 -29.58 10.08
CA ILE A 297 8.15 -30.28 8.80
C ILE A 297 6.91 -29.96 7.98
N PHE A 298 7.13 -29.57 6.72
CA PHE A 298 6.09 -29.35 5.73
C PHE A 298 6.05 -30.53 4.76
N LEU A 299 4.92 -31.23 4.75
CA LEU A 299 4.67 -32.39 3.88
C LEU A 299 3.71 -31.95 2.77
N ASP A 300 4.26 -31.57 1.61
CA ASP A 300 3.47 -31.16 0.46
C ASP A 300 3.02 -32.37 -0.37
N GLU A 301 1.81 -32.26 -0.91
CA GLU A 301 1.08 -33.34 -1.57
C GLU A 301 1.04 -34.65 -0.77
N ILE A 302 0.61 -34.57 0.50
CA ILE A 302 0.49 -35.74 1.38
C ILE A 302 -0.48 -36.81 0.83
N GLY A 303 -1.36 -36.46 -0.11
CA GLY A 303 -2.21 -37.43 -0.79
C GLY A 303 -1.46 -38.41 -1.72
N ASP A 304 -0.17 -38.20 -1.97
CA ASP A 304 0.64 -39.04 -2.86
C ASP A 304 1.47 -40.13 -2.16
N ILE A 305 1.50 -40.16 -0.82
CA ILE A 305 2.27 -41.18 -0.10
C ILE A 305 1.58 -42.55 -0.10
N SER A 306 2.38 -43.62 -0.10
CA SER A 306 1.86 -44.99 -0.10
C SER A 306 1.25 -45.40 1.24
N LEU A 307 0.43 -46.45 1.21
CA LEU A 307 -0.22 -46.99 2.42
C LEU A 307 0.79 -47.45 3.48
N GLN A 308 2.01 -47.83 3.10
CA GLN A 308 3.08 -48.20 4.02
C GLN A 308 3.68 -46.96 4.70
N THR A 309 4.03 -45.93 3.92
CA THR A 309 4.50 -44.65 4.46
C THR A 309 3.46 -44.01 5.38
N GLN A 310 2.17 -44.15 5.06
CA GLN A 310 1.08 -43.66 5.90
C GLN A 310 1.06 -44.29 7.30
N VAL A 311 1.38 -45.60 7.43
CA VAL A 311 1.48 -46.27 8.73
C VAL A 311 2.63 -45.71 9.55
N LYS A 312 3.80 -45.49 8.94
CA LYS A 312 4.96 -44.93 9.63
C LYS A 312 4.71 -43.49 10.05
N LEU A 313 4.12 -42.68 9.17
CA LEU A 313 3.76 -41.30 9.48
C LEU A 313 2.76 -41.21 10.65
N LEU A 314 1.76 -42.10 10.68
CA LEU A 314 0.82 -42.17 11.80
C LEU A 314 1.54 -42.41 13.13
N ARG A 315 2.52 -43.33 13.16
CA ARG A 315 3.34 -43.56 14.37
C ARG A 315 4.08 -42.30 14.82
N VAL A 316 4.61 -41.52 13.89
CA VAL A 316 5.28 -40.24 14.23
C VAL A 316 4.30 -39.24 14.84
N LEU A 317 3.09 -39.13 14.28
CA LEU A 317 2.05 -38.22 14.77
C LEU A 317 1.46 -38.63 16.13
N GLU A 318 1.42 -39.93 16.43
CA GLU A 318 0.89 -40.46 17.69
C GLU A 318 1.94 -40.52 18.80
N ARG A 319 3.11 -41.08 18.49
CA ARG A 319 4.15 -41.45 19.47
C ARG A 319 5.35 -40.53 19.49
N LYS A 320 5.47 -39.61 18.53
CA LYS A 320 6.64 -38.73 18.37
C LYS A 320 7.95 -39.52 18.22
N GLU A 321 7.87 -40.68 17.59
CA GLU A 321 9.02 -41.55 17.29
C GLU A 321 8.85 -42.25 15.94
N PHE A 322 9.96 -42.63 15.31
CA PHE A 322 10.01 -43.42 14.08
C PHE A 322 11.24 -44.33 14.06
N GLU A 323 11.27 -45.29 13.14
CA GLU A 323 12.42 -46.20 12.91
C GLU A 323 13.08 -45.86 11.58
N LYS A 324 14.43 -45.82 11.54
CA LYS A 324 15.17 -45.66 10.29
C LYS A 324 15.00 -46.92 9.43
N VAL A 325 15.07 -46.78 8.11
CA VAL A 325 15.02 -47.96 7.23
C VAL A 325 16.23 -48.85 7.51
N GLY A 326 15.97 -50.12 7.84
CA GLY A 326 17.00 -51.11 8.21
C GLY A 326 17.41 -51.11 9.68
N ASP A 327 16.84 -50.23 10.52
CA ASP A 327 17.16 -50.14 11.95
C ASP A 327 15.88 -50.17 12.80
N PRO A 328 15.67 -51.20 13.64
CA PRO A 328 14.47 -51.30 14.47
C PRO A 328 14.47 -50.37 15.69
N HIS A 329 15.55 -49.61 15.94
CA HIS A 329 15.61 -48.73 17.09
C HIS A 329 14.81 -47.44 16.85
N PRO A 330 13.87 -47.07 17.75
CA PRO A 330 13.08 -45.86 17.59
C PRO A 330 13.89 -44.60 17.88
N VAL A 331 13.74 -43.61 17.01
CA VAL A 331 14.26 -42.25 17.11
C VAL A 331 13.11 -41.32 17.51
N ARG A 332 13.26 -40.60 18.63
CA ARG A 332 12.27 -39.61 19.09
C ARG A 332 12.52 -38.26 18.44
N VAL A 333 11.43 -37.59 18.03
CA VAL A 333 11.47 -36.25 17.43
C VAL A 333 10.30 -35.40 17.92
N ASN A 334 10.59 -34.15 18.24
CA ASN A 334 9.61 -33.14 18.65
C ASN A 334 9.33 -32.14 17.52
N THR A 335 8.84 -32.66 16.40
CA THR A 335 8.53 -31.85 15.22
C THR A 335 7.04 -31.49 15.16
N ARG A 336 6.74 -30.24 14.80
CA ARG A 336 5.39 -29.84 14.37
C ARG A 336 5.17 -30.24 12.91
N VAL A 337 4.08 -30.93 12.64
CA VAL A 337 3.75 -31.38 11.27
C VAL A 337 2.74 -30.41 10.66
N VAL A 338 3.05 -29.92 9.47
CA VAL A 338 2.12 -29.20 8.58
C VAL A 338 2.04 -30.00 7.30
N ALA A 339 0.85 -30.46 6.92
CA ALA A 339 0.64 -31.23 5.70
C ALA A 339 -0.19 -30.42 4.72
N ALA A 340 0.08 -30.54 3.43
CA ALA A 340 -0.67 -29.91 2.37
C ALA A 340 -1.09 -30.93 1.31
N THR A 341 -2.24 -30.71 0.67
CA THR A 341 -2.64 -31.49 -0.51
C THR A 341 -3.64 -30.75 -1.38
N SER A 342 -3.56 -31.03 -2.68
CA SER A 342 -4.59 -30.63 -3.65
C SER A 342 -5.69 -31.67 -3.86
N ARG A 343 -5.58 -32.86 -3.26
CA ARG A 343 -6.54 -33.95 -3.41
C ARG A 343 -7.59 -33.94 -2.31
N ASN A 344 -8.76 -34.49 -2.63
CA ASN A 344 -9.79 -34.77 -1.64
C ASN A 344 -9.44 -36.06 -0.85
N LEU A 345 -8.84 -35.90 0.33
CA LEU A 345 -8.47 -37.03 1.18
C LEU A 345 -9.68 -37.84 1.66
N GLU A 346 -10.85 -37.22 1.85
CA GLU A 346 -12.07 -37.95 2.27
C GLU A 346 -12.49 -38.97 1.23
N ASP A 347 -12.46 -38.59 -0.04
CA ASP A 347 -12.77 -39.51 -1.13
C ASP A 347 -11.69 -40.58 -1.31
N MET A 348 -10.42 -40.25 -1.05
CA MET A 348 -9.33 -41.22 -1.04
C MET A 348 -9.45 -42.24 0.11
N VAL A 349 -9.98 -41.83 1.26
CA VAL A 349 -10.30 -42.73 2.38
C VAL A 349 -11.41 -43.69 1.97
N LYS A 350 -12.52 -43.19 1.40
CA LYS A 350 -13.61 -44.04 0.88
C LYS A 350 -13.13 -45.03 -0.18
N ALA A 351 -12.16 -44.63 -1.01
CA ALA A 351 -11.57 -45.47 -2.04
C ALA A 351 -10.47 -46.42 -1.54
N GLY A 352 -10.14 -46.43 -0.24
CA GLY A 352 -9.08 -47.27 0.35
C GLY A 352 -7.65 -46.88 -0.05
N LYS A 353 -7.46 -45.70 -0.64
CA LYS A 353 -6.14 -45.17 -1.05
C LYS A 353 -5.45 -44.35 0.04
N PHE A 354 -6.21 -43.94 1.05
CA PHE A 354 -5.69 -43.21 2.20
C PHE A 354 -6.28 -43.79 3.50
N ARG A 355 -5.45 -43.94 4.54
CA ARG A 355 -5.88 -44.52 5.81
C ARG A 355 -6.70 -43.52 6.61
N GLU A 356 -7.88 -43.94 7.02
CA GLU A 356 -8.80 -43.16 7.86
C GLU A 356 -8.13 -42.65 9.16
N ALA A 357 -7.39 -43.52 9.85
CA ALA A 357 -6.69 -43.16 11.08
C ALA A 357 -5.65 -42.03 10.88
N LEU A 358 -4.91 -42.04 9.76
CA LEU A 358 -3.97 -40.97 9.44
C LEU A 358 -4.70 -39.68 9.08
N TYR A 359 -5.77 -39.79 8.29
CA TYR A 359 -6.57 -38.62 7.88
C TYR A 359 -7.07 -37.83 9.09
N TYR A 360 -7.69 -38.49 10.09
CA TYR A 360 -8.16 -37.80 11.29
C TYR A 360 -7.02 -37.25 12.16
N ARG A 361 -5.84 -37.87 12.13
CA ARG A 361 -4.67 -37.38 12.86
C ARG A 361 -4.00 -36.17 12.19
N LEU A 362 -4.15 -36.03 10.86
CA LEU A 362 -3.74 -34.86 10.10
C LEU A 362 -4.77 -33.73 10.22
N LYS A 363 -6.06 -34.05 10.15
CA LYS A 363 -7.19 -33.10 10.22
C LYS A 363 -7.53 -32.70 11.66
N VAL A 364 -6.54 -32.28 12.43
CA VAL A 364 -6.76 -31.66 13.76
C VAL A 364 -7.20 -30.21 13.58
N ILE A 365 -6.51 -29.49 12.70
CA ILE A 365 -6.85 -28.14 12.25
C ILE A 365 -6.78 -28.18 10.73
N GLU A 366 -7.85 -27.77 10.05
CA GLU A 366 -7.89 -27.70 8.60
C GLU A 366 -7.94 -26.23 8.15
N ILE A 367 -7.02 -25.83 7.27
CA ILE A 367 -7.01 -24.54 6.60
C ILE A 367 -7.31 -24.79 5.13
N CYS A 368 -8.51 -24.43 4.69
CA CYS A 368 -8.93 -24.56 3.30
C CYS A 368 -8.64 -23.26 2.54
N LEU A 369 -7.79 -23.33 1.52
CA LEU A 369 -7.48 -22.22 0.65
C LEU A 369 -8.49 -22.14 -0.51
N PRO A 370 -9.17 -20.99 -0.68
CA PRO A 370 -10.10 -20.81 -1.78
C PRO A 370 -9.34 -20.70 -3.11
N PRO A 371 -9.87 -21.28 -4.19
CA PRO A 371 -9.33 -21.05 -5.53
C PRO A 371 -9.53 -19.59 -5.96
N LEU A 372 -8.70 -19.08 -6.87
CA LEU A 372 -8.71 -17.67 -7.29
C LEU A 372 -10.08 -17.21 -7.80
N ARG A 373 -10.77 -18.06 -8.56
CA ARG A 373 -12.14 -17.81 -9.05
C ARG A 373 -13.16 -17.52 -7.95
N GLU A 374 -12.90 -17.95 -6.72
CA GLU A 374 -13.74 -17.72 -5.55
C GLU A 374 -13.32 -16.49 -4.73
N ARG A 375 -12.21 -15.85 -5.11
CA ARG A 375 -11.61 -14.67 -4.48
C ARG A 375 -11.17 -13.63 -5.52
N MET A 376 -11.94 -13.44 -6.59
CA MET A 376 -11.58 -12.55 -7.71
C MET A 376 -11.38 -11.08 -7.29
N GLU A 377 -11.93 -10.66 -6.14
CA GLU A 377 -11.67 -9.35 -5.54
C GLU A 377 -10.19 -9.13 -5.19
N ASP A 378 -9.42 -10.21 -5.03
CA ASP A 378 -7.98 -10.20 -4.74
C ASP A 378 -7.13 -10.05 -6.00
N LEU A 379 -7.70 -10.30 -7.18
CA LEU A 379 -6.97 -10.30 -8.45
C LEU A 379 -6.25 -8.97 -8.73
N PRO A 380 -6.86 -7.78 -8.54
CA PRO A 380 -6.14 -6.53 -8.74
C PRO A 380 -4.91 -6.41 -7.84
N LEU A 381 -5.01 -6.87 -6.58
CA LEU A 381 -3.88 -6.83 -5.65
C LEU A 381 -2.77 -7.80 -6.05
N LEU A 382 -3.13 -8.99 -6.55
CA LEU A 382 -2.18 -9.97 -7.07
C LEU A 382 -1.47 -9.45 -8.31
N VAL A 383 -2.20 -8.81 -9.23
CA VAL A 383 -1.63 -8.16 -10.42
C VAL A 383 -0.62 -7.09 -10.01
N ASP A 384 -1.00 -6.18 -9.12
CA ASP A 384 -0.10 -5.12 -8.65
C ASP A 384 1.17 -5.72 -8.01
N HIS A 385 1.01 -6.79 -7.23
CA HIS A 385 2.13 -7.50 -6.61
C HIS A 385 3.07 -8.14 -7.63
N PHE A 386 2.54 -8.84 -8.63
CA PHE A 386 3.35 -9.47 -9.67
C PHE A 386 4.00 -8.44 -10.60
N LEU A 387 3.31 -7.34 -10.91
CA LEU A 387 3.91 -6.22 -11.65
C LEU A 387 5.12 -5.65 -10.91
N GLU A 388 4.99 -5.40 -9.60
CA GLU A 388 6.10 -4.92 -8.75
C GLU A 388 7.26 -5.92 -8.77
N HIS A 389 6.98 -7.21 -8.57
CA HIS A 389 7.98 -8.27 -8.55
C HIS A 389 8.74 -8.42 -9.88
N PHE A 390 8.02 -8.58 -10.99
CA PHE A 390 8.62 -8.81 -12.31
C PHE A 390 9.25 -7.55 -12.90
N SER A 391 8.74 -6.36 -12.58
CA SER A 391 9.38 -5.09 -12.98
C SER A 391 10.79 -4.98 -12.40
N LEU A 392 10.96 -5.35 -11.13
CA LEU A 392 12.27 -5.39 -10.46
C LEU A 392 13.17 -6.49 -11.03
N GLU A 393 12.64 -7.70 -11.22
CA GLU A 393 13.41 -8.84 -11.74
C GLU A 393 13.94 -8.59 -13.16
N PHE A 394 13.12 -8.03 -14.04
CA PHE A 394 13.48 -7.80 -15.45
C PHE A 394 14.01 -6.40 -15.73
N GLY A 395 14.12 -5.53 -14.72
CA GLY A 395 14.57 -4.14 -14.88
C GLY A 395 13.68 -3.34 -15.84
N LYS A 396 12.37 -3.54 -15.76
CA LYS A 396 11.36 -2.84 -16.59
C LYS A 396 10.55 -1.88 -15.73
N GLU A 397 10.21 -0.71 -16.26
CA GLU A 397 9.34 0.26 -15.58
C GLU A 397 7.88 0.04 -16.01
N ILE A 398 7.25 -1.04 -15.53
CA ILE A 398 5.82 -1.29 -15.76
C ILE A 398 5.04 -0.84 -14.53
N LEU A 399 4.38 0.32 -14.64
CA LEU A 399 3.67 0.92 -13.51
C LEU A 399 2.26 0.35 -13.31
N ASN A 400 1.54 -0.02 -14.38
CA ASN A 400 0.15 -0.47 -14.32
C ASN A 400 -0.25 -1.28 -15.57
N ILE A 401 -1.37 -2.02 -15.50
CA ILE A 401 -2.07 -2.57 -16.67
C ILE A 401 -3.27 -1.72 -17.09
N SER A 402 -3.67 -1.80 -18.36
CA SER A 402 -4.86 -1.11 -18.86
C SER A 402 -6.15 -1.71 -18.30
N ARG A 403 -7.24 -0.93 -18.33
CA ARG A 403 -8.56 -1.38 -17.86
C ARG A 403 -9.09 -2.54 -18.72
N GLU A 404 -8.81 -2.55 -20.02
CA GLU A 404 -9.23 -3.64 -20.90
C GLU A 404 -8.58 -4.97 -20.50
N VAL A 405 -7.27 -4.94 -20.17
CA VAL A 405 -6.54 -6.13 -19.71
C VAL A 405 -7.08 -6.61 -18.36
N MET A 406 -7.32 -5.68 -17.42
CA MET A 406 -7.89 -6.04 -16.12
C MET A 406 -9.27 -6.69 -16.25
N ASN A 407 -10.14 -6.16 -17.12
CA ASN A 407 -11.46 -6.75 -17.38
C ASN A 407 -11.35 -8.16 -17.98
N LEU A 408 -10.38 -8.39 -18.87
CA LEU A 408 -10.12 -9.72 -19.42
C LEU A 408 -9.65 -10.69 -18.32
N PHE A 409 -8.72 -10.26 -17.46
CA PHE A 409 -8.24 -11.06 -16.34
C PHE A 409 -9.36 -11.44 -15.38
N MET A 410 -10.29 -10.52 -15.12
CA MET A 410 -11.46 -10.77 -14.28
C MET A 410 -12.46 -11.76 -14.90
N ALA A 411 -12.43 -11.97 -16.21
CA ALA A 411 -13.31 -12.92 -16.91
C ALA A 411 -12.71 -14.34 -17.02
N ILE A 412 -11.41 -14.49 -16.80
CA ILE A 412 -10.71 -15.77 -16.86
C ILE A 412 -10.93 -16.54 -15.54
N ALA A 413 -11.16 -17.85 -15.63
CA ALA A 413 -11.42 -18.70 -14.46
C ALA A 413 -10.15 -19.11 -13.68
N TRP A 414 -8.97 -18.87 -14.25
CA TRP A 414 -7.64 -19.17 -13.69
C TRP A 414 -7.54 -20.62 -13.16
N PRO A 415 -7.57 -21.64 -14.03
CA PRO A 415 -7.54 -23.04 -13.59
C PRO A 415 -6.22 -23.44 -12.88
N GLY A 416 -5.15 -22.67 -13.07
CA GLY A 416 -3.88 -22.83 -12.36
C GLY A 416 -3.80 -22.09 -11.02
N ASN A 417 -4.82 -21.28 -10.72
CA ASN A 417 -4.88 -20.27 -9.65
C ASN A 417 -3.87 -19.13 -9.75
#